data_AF-K2FBW7-F1
#
_entry.id   AF-K2FBW7-F1
#
_cell.length_a   1.000
_cell.length_b   1.000
_cell.length_c   1.000
_cell.angle_alpha   90.00
_cell.angle_beta   90.00
_cell.angle_gamma   90.00
#
_symmetry.space_group_name_H-M   'P 1'
#
loop_
_entity.id
_entity.type
_entity.pdbx_description
1 polymer ?
#
loop_
_entity_poly.entity_id
_entity_poly.type
_entity_poly.pdbx_seq_one_letter_code
_entity_poly.pdbx_strand_id
1 'polypeptide(L)' 'MVNTVTLTQPAYRELLDRLARLEKMVVSLLEKFEKEPSYGSDEWWNYSIKKGEEDIKKGNYKVFDSGKSLSKYLQSKI' A
#
# COMPACT_ATOMS: atom_id res chain seq x y z
N MET A 1 -27.22 -22.64 -7.10
CA MET A 1 -28.14 -22.10 -8.11
C MET A 1 -27.34 -21.23 -9.05
N VAL A 2 -27.45 -21.44 -10.37
CA VAL A 2 -26.82 -20.59 -11.38
C VAL A 2 -27.86 -19.55 -11.77
N ASN A 3 -27.59 -18.28 -11.49
CA ASN A 3 -28.43 -17.18 -11.93
C ASN A 3 -27.97 -16.73 -13.31
N THR A 4 -28.73 -17.10 -14.35
CA THR A 4 -28.45 -16.71 -15.73
C THR A 4 -29.17 -15.40 -16.02
N VAL A 5 -28.42 -14.32 -16.27
CA VAL A 5 -28.98 -13.02 -16.68
C VAL A 5 -28.75 -12.86 -18.17
N THR A 6 -29.82 -12.65 -18.93
CA THR A 6 -29.75 -12.41 -20.38
C THR A 6 -29.40 -10.94 -20.62
N LEU A 7 -28.23 -10.67 -21.20
CA LEU A 7 -27.79 -9.33 -21.56
C LEU A 7 -27.98 -9.08 -23.05
N THR A 8 -28.39 -7.85 -23.41
CA THR A 8 -28.36 -7.42 -24.80
C THR A 8 -26.90 -7.22 -25.23
N GLN A 9 -26.60 -7.41 -26.53
CA GLN A 9 -25.24 -7.19 -27.05
C GLN A 9 -24.66 -5.81 -26.71
N PRO A 10 -25.43 -4.70 -26.79
CA PRO A 10 -24.93 -3.38 -26.38
C PRO A 10 -24.57 -3.31 -24.90
N ALA A 11 -25.42 -3.85 -24.01
CA ALA A 11 -25.16 -3.88 -22.58
C ALA A 11 -23.93 -4.73 -22.22
N TYR A 12 -23.73 -5.84 -22.95
CA TYR A 12 -22.54 -6.67 -22.80
C TYR A 12 -21.25 -5.92 -23.18
N ARG A 13 -21.26 -5.18 -24.30
CA ARG A 13 -20.11 -4.36 -24.72
C ARG A 13 -19.81 -3.25 -23.71
N GLU A 14 -20.84 -2.55 -23.25
CA GLU A 14 -20.67 -1.50 -22.24
C GLU A 14 -20.07 -2.06 -20.93
N LEU A 15 -20.51 -3.24 -20.51
CA LEU A 15 -19.95 -3.91 -19.34
C LEU A 15 -18.46 -4.22 -19.53
N LEU A 16 -18.07 -4.76 -20.69
CA LEU A 16 -16.67 -5.04 -21.01
C LEU A 16 -15.82 -3.77 -21.02
N ASP A 17 -16.33 -2.68 -21.60
CA ASP A 17 -15.62 -1.40 -21.63
C ASP A 17 -15.41 -0.83 -20.22
N ARG A 18 -16.41 -0.96 -19.36
CA ARG A 18 -16.30 -0.55 -17.94
C ARG A 18 -15.30 -1.39 -17.18
N LEU A 19 -15.26 -2.71 -17.41
CA LEU A 19 -14.26 -3.60 -16.81
C LEU A 19 -12.84 -3.24 -17.26
N ALA A 20 -12.63 -2.99 -18.56
CA ALA A 20 -11.34 -2.58 -19.08
C ALA A 20 -10.85 -1.23 -18.52
N ARG A 21 -11.77 -0.28 -18.29
CA ARG A 21 -11.45 0.99 -17.61
C ARG A 21 -11.08 0.77 -16.15
N LEU A 22 -11.83 -0.08 -15.44
CA LEU A 22 -11.55 -0.41 -14.04
C LEU A 22 -10.17 -1.05 -13.90
N GLU A 23 -9.83 -2.00 -14.76
CA GLU A 23 -8.53 -2.67 -14.77
C GLU A 23 -7.39 -1.65 -14.93
N LYS A 24 -7.49 -0.74 -15.91
CA LYS A 24 -6.51 0.33 -16.10
C LYS A 24 -6.38 1.23 -14.88
N MET A 25 -7.49 1.60 -14.26
CA MET A 25 -7.48 2.42 -13.04
C MET A 25 -6.78 1.70 -11.88
N VAL A 26 -7.04 0.41 -11.71
CA VAL A 26 -6.40 -0.42 -10.67
C VAL A 26 -4.91 -0.53 -10.92
N VAL A 27 -4.47 -0.77 -12.15
CA VAL A 27 -3.02 -0.81 -12.50
C VAL A 27 -2.35 0.52 -12.16
N SER A 28 -2.92 1.65 -12.58
CA SER A 28 -2.35 2.96 -12.26
C SER A 28 -2.38 3.30 -10.76
N LEU A 29 -3.35 2.77 -10.01
CA LEU A 29 -3.36 2.86 -8.55
C LEU A 29 -2.22 2.03 -7.95
N LEU A 30 -2.05 0.79 -8.39
CA LEU A 30 -0.98 -0.11 -7.97
C LEU A 30 0.42 0.44 -8.29
N GLU A 31 0.58 1.16 -9.39
CA GLU A 31 1.83 1.87 -9.72
C GLU A 31 2.11 3.05 -8.78
N LYS A 32 1.06 3.67 -8.22
CA LYS A 32 1.19 4.75 -7.23
C LYS A 32 1.49 4.23 -5.83
N PHE A 33 1.13 2.98 -5.53
CA PHE A 33 1.61 2.33 -4.32
C PHE A 33 3.07 1.94 -4.55
N GLU A 34 4.01 2.69 -3.99
CA GLU A 34 5.43 2.31 -3.98
C GLU A 34 5.53 0.86 -3.50
N LYS A 35 5.94 -0.05 -4.40
CA LYS A 35 6.21 -1.43 -4.02
C LYS A 35 7.43 -1.42 -3.12
N GLU A 36 7.26 -1.91 -1.89
CA GLU A 36 8.37 -2.10 -0.98
C GLU A 36 9.42 -3.01 -1.67
N PRO A 37 10.67 -2.56 -1.85
CA PRO A 37 11.72 -3.37 -2.47
C PRO A 37 12.07 -4.59 -1.62
N SER A 38 12.85 -5.51 -2.16
CA SER A 38 13.26 -6.71 -1.40
C SER A 38 14.04 -6.31 -0.15
N TYR A 39 13.60 -6.79 1.02
CA TYR A 39 14.24 -6.51 2.31
C TYR A 39 15.75 -6.76 2.26
N GLY A 40 16.53 -5.80 2.76
CA GLY A 40 17.99 -5.86 2.83
C GLY A 40 18.73 -5.45 1.54
N SER A 41 18.02 -5.16 0.44
CA SER A 41 18.63 -4.51 -0.74
C SER A 41 18.95 -3.04 -0.49
N ASP A 42 19.88 -2.47 -1.25
CA ASP A 42 20.19 -1.03 -1.20
C ASP A 42 18.96 -0.17 -1.51
N GLU A 43 18.12 -0.64 -2.44
CA GLU A 43 16.84 -0.01 -2.81
C GLU A 43 15.86 -0.02 -1.63
N TRP A 44 15.81 -1.12 -0.87
CA TRP A 44 14.98 -1.20 0.33
C TRP A 44 15.46 -0.26 1.43
N TRP A 45 16.78 -0.13 1.64
CA TRP A 45 17.32 0.84 2.60
C TRP A 45 16.94 2.27 2.24
N ASN A 46 17.08 2.64 0.96
CA ASN A 46 16.67 3.96 0.47
C ASN A 46 15.16 4.20 0.64
N TYR A 47 14.33 3.20 0.31
CA TYR A 47 12.88 3.23 0.53
C TYR A 47 12.53 3.41 2.02
N SER A 48 13.18 2.64 2.90
CA SER A 48 12.95 2.65 4.35
C SER A 48 13.30 4.00 4.98
N ILE A 49 14.43 4.61 4.57
CA ILE A 49 14.83 5.95 5.01
C ILE A 49 13.79 6.98 4.59
N LYS A 50 13.40 7.00 3.31
CA LYS A 50 12.39 7.93 2.79
C LYS A 50 11.06 7.81 3.53
N LYS A 51 10.61 6.59 3.78
CA LYS A 51 9.39 6.30 4.55
C LYS A 51 9.49 6.82 5.99
N GLY A 52 10.63 6.61 6.64
CA GLY A 52 10.90 7.15 7.98
C GLY A 52 10.83 8.68 8.03
N GLU A 53 11.38 9.38 7.03
CA GLU A 53 11.28 10.84 6.93
C GLU A 53 9.83 11.32 6.74
N GLU A 54 9.05 10.61 5.93
CA GLU A 54 7.63 10.91 5.75
C GLU A 54 6.81 10.70 7.03
N ASP A 55 7.10 9.65 7.78
CA ASP A 55 6.44 9.38 9.07
C ASP A 55 6.80 10.46 10.10
N ILE A 56 8.04 10.96 10.12
CA ILE A 56 8.41 12.12 10.94
C ILE A 56 7.59 13.35 10.54
N LYS A 57 7.48 13.65 9.23
CA LYS A 57 6.67 14.78 8.72
C LYS A 57 5.19 14.68 9.09
N LYS A 58 4.64 13.46 9.13
CA LYS A 58 3.25 13.19 9.50
C LYS A 58 3.01 13.17 11.02
N GLY A 59 4.06 13.24 11.83
CA GLY A 59 3.96 13.11 13.29
C GLY A 59 3.84 11.67 13.78
N ASN A 60 4.06 10.68 12.91
CA ASN A 60 3.99 9.25 13.21
C ASN A 60 5.29 8.75 13.86
N TYR A 61 5.72 9.38 14.94
CA TYR A 61 6.91 8.97 15.68
C TYR A 61 6.67 9.01 17.18
N LYS A 62 7.52 8.29 17.91
CA LYS A 62 7.49 8.28 19.37
C LYS A 62 8.75 8.92 19.92
N VAL A 63 8.56 9.94 20.76
CA VAL A 63 9.66 10.55 21.52
C VAL A 63 9.86 9.78 22.80
N PHE A 64 11.13 9.58 23.15
CA PHE A 64 11.56 8.98 24.39
C PHE A 64 12.39 10.01 25.14
N ASP A 65 12.12 10.18 26.44
CA ASP A 65 12.81 11.15 27.29
C ASP A 65 14.25 10.73 27.63
N SER A 66 14.56 9.44 27.45
CA SER A 66 15.81 8.82 27.89
C SER A 66 16.04 7.49 27.19
N GLY A 67 17.31 7.09 27.09
CA GLY A 67 17.66 5.74 26.62
C GLY A 67 17.04 4.63 27.48
N LYS A 68 16.79 4.87 28.78
CA LYS A 68 16.13 3.91 29.68
C LYS A 68 14.66 3.70 29.30
N SER A 69 13.93 4.78 28.98
CA SER A 69 12.54 4.67 28.53
C SER A 69 12.42 3.94 27.20
N LEU A 70 13.34 4.19 26.27
CA LEU A 70 13.43 3.47 24.99
C LEU A 70 13.70 1.98 25.21
N SER A 71 14.72 1.65 26.02
CA SER A 71 15.07 0.26 26.32
C SER A 71 13.90 -0.51 26.96
N LYS A 72 13.23 0.09 27.95
CA LYS A 72 12.04 -0.51 28.57
C LYS A 72 10.91 -0.73 27.57
N TYR A 73 10.69 0.21 26.64
CA TYR A 73 9.69 0.06 25.60
C TYR A 73 10.01 -1.11 24.66
N LEU A 74 11.25 -1.23 24.20
CA LEU A 74 11.67 -2.31 23.30
C LEU A 74 11.56 -3.68 23.98
N GLN A 75 11.96 -3.78 25.25
CA GLN A 75 11.81 -5.01 26.05
C GLN A 75 10.36 -5.43 26.24
N SER A 76 9.41 -4.49 26.24
CA SER A 76 7.97 -4.81 26.35
C SER A 76 7.33 -5.34 25.05
N LYS A 77 8.09 -5.38 23.95
CA LYS A 77 7.61 -5.76 22.60
C LYS A 77 8.23 -7.06 22.08
N ILE A 78 9.16 -7.63 22.84
CA ILE A 78 9.79 -8.93 22.61
C ILE A 78 9.15 -9.91 23.58
#